data_AF-A0A1H0SIA2-F1
#
_entry.id   AF-A0A1H0SIA2-F1
#
_cell.length_a   1.000
_cell.length_b   1.000
_cell.length_c   1.000
_cell.angle_alpha   90.00
_cell.angle_beta   90.00
_cell.angle_gamma   90.00
#
_symmetry.space_group_name_H-M   'P 1'
#
loop_
_entity.id
_entity.type
_entity.pdbx_description
1 polymer ?
#
loop_
_entity_poly.entity_id
_entity_poly.type
_entity_poly.pdbx_seq_one_letter_code
_entity_poly.pdbx_strand_id
1 'polypeptide(L)'
;MRAARAVAAVALVGLSVSGCRLGAALGAEPAVATDATSASVATTSPSAAPAPAVVPLAVVPGAGADDLLSVTRGEVQVGFAPPLTDWPEPCQVDDAALEYVPITIRFSGDELAGRLTVTITAATPADVGPIGVFFDDATDPYCQGDPAFPSSDTFWSHGNGGRTTAYVVLQDAVGPATPQGRPDVVSSLEIRVDDLRRHASGDAPLRLTAPTVGALCPDDDDAICVPLP
;
A
#
# COMPACT_ATOMS: atom_id res chain seq x y z
N MET A 1 38.25 -50.29 -21.98
CA MET A 1 37.38 -50.04 -23.14
C MET A 1 36.94 -48.58 -23.09
N ARG A 2 37.09 -47.84 -24.19
CA ARG A 2 36.90 -46.38 -24.31
C ARG A 2 35.46 -46.04 -24.73
N ALA A 3 35.13 -44.74 -24.54
CA ALA A 3 34.10 -43.91 -25.21
C ALA A 3 32.81 -43.70 -24.39
N ALA A 4 32.19 -42.51 -24.31
CA ALA A 4 32.41 -41.23 -25.02
C ALA A 4 31.91 -40.04 -24.17
N ARG A 5 32.60 -38.90 -24.26
CA ARG A 5 32.09 -37.56 -23.88
C ARG A 5 31.66 -36.85 -25.17
N ALA A 6 30.45 -36.30 -25.21
CA ALA A 6 30.01 -35.40 -26.26
C ALA A 6 29.84 -33.99 -25.68
N VAL A 7 30.61 -33.04 -26.21
CA VAL A 7 30.56 -31.60 -25.92
C VAL A 7 29.78 -30.96 -27.07
N ALA A 8 28.68 -30.28 -26.79
CA ALA A 8 27.91 -29.54 -27.78
C ALA A 8 28.39 -28.08 -27.85
N ALA A 9 28.64 -27.64 -29.09
CA ALA A 9 29.24 -26.36 -29.44
C ALA A 9 28.23 -25.21 -29.40
N VAL A 10 28.71 -24.05 -28.95
CA VAL A 10 28.03 -22.75 -29.00
C VAL A 10 28.45 -22.03 -30.28
N ALA A 11 27.47 -21.58 -31.08
CA ALA A 11 27.68 -20.62 -32.16
C ALA A 11 26.37 -19.90 -32.49
N LEU A 12 26.38 -18.57 -32.43
CA LEU A 12 25.54 -17.60 -33.18
C LEU A 12 25.98 -16.20 -32.71
N VAL A 13 26.97 -15.58 -33.38
CA VAL A 13 26.84 -14.66 -34.52
C VAL A 13 25.96 -13.44 -34.20
N GLY A 14 26.62 -12.28 -34.12
CA GLY A 14 26.03 -11.02 -33.74
C GLY A 14 25.34 -10.25 -34.87
N LEU A 15 24.61 -9.21 -34.45
CA LEU A 15 24.13 -8.11 -35.28
C LEU A 15 24.32 -6.81 -34.52
N SER A 16 25.26 -6.01 -35.02
CA SER A 16 25.52 -4.62 -34.68
C SER A 16 24.45 -3.71 -35.29
N VAL A 17 23.73 -2.93 -34.49
CA VAL A 17 22.92 -1.79 -34.97
C VAL A 17 23.47 -0.51 -34.35
N SER A 18 24.24 0.20 -35.17
CA SER A 18 24.70 1.56 -34.97
C SER A 18 23.57 2.53 -35.31
N GLY A 19 23.38 3.61 -34.54
CA GLY A 19 22.68 4.79 -35.06
C GLY A 19 21.99 5.67 -34.03
N CYS A 20 22.77 6.50 -33.32
CA CYS A 20 22.25 7.72 -32.70
C CYS A 20 21.59 8.61 -33.76
N ARG A 21 20.34 9.04 -33.56
CA ARG A 21 19.78 10.22 -34.21
C ARG A 21 19.17 11.15 -33.17
N LEU A 22 20.05 11.96 -32.59
CA LEU A 22 19.70 13.19 -31.90
C LEU A 22 19.20 14.19 -32.95
N GLY A 23 17.90 14.47 -32.95
CA GLY A 23 17.28 15.47 -33.82
C GLY A 23 17.65 16.88 -33.37
N ALA A 24 18.80 17.38 -33.81
CA ALA A 24 19.15 18.79 -33.74
C ALA A 24 18.49 19.53 -34.91
N ALA A 25 17.27 20.03 -34.71
CA ALA A 25 16.65 20.98 -35.62
C ALA A 25 17.19 22.39 -35.32
N LEU A 26 18.37 22.69 -35.86
CA LEU A 26 18.85 24.06 -36.04
C LEU A 26 18.22 24.61 -37.32
N GLY A 27 17.07 25.26 -37.17
CA GLY A 27 16.38 26.00 -38.22
C GLY A 27 16.55 27.51 -37.99
N ALA A 28 17.11 28.17 -38.99
CA ALA A 28 17.57 29.56 -39.00
C ALA A 28 16.50 30.62 -38.68
N GLU A 29 16.95 31.72 -38.08
CA GLU A 29 16.26 33.02 -38.09
C GLU A 29 16.00 33.51 -39.51
N PRO A 30 14.81 34.09 -39.75
CA PRO A 30 14.71 35.30 -40.53
C PRO A 30 14.14 36.44 -39.68
N ALA A 31 14.86 37.56 -39.65
CA ALA A 31 14.38 38.82 -39.11
C ALA A 31 13.17 39.31 -39.93
N VAL A 32 12.02 39.46 -39.26
CA VAL A 32 10.89 40.27 -39.72
C VAL A 32 10.40 41.08 -38.51
N ALA A 33 10.51 42.39 -38.61
CA ALA A 33 9.94 43.33 -37.65
C ALA A 33 8.41 43.23 -37.69
N THR A 34 7.78 43.04 -36.53
CA THR A 34 6.35 43.30 -36.34
C THR A 34 6.13 43.73 -34.90
N ASP A 35 5.61 44.95 -34.71
CA ASP A 35 5.06 45.43 -33.45
C ASP A 35 3.99 44.44 -32.97
N ALA A 36 4.28 43.74 -31.88
CA ALA A 36 3.29 42.95 -31.16
C ALA A 36 3.63 42.99 -29.67
N THR A 37 2.76 43.67 -28.93
CA THR A 37 2.61 43.68 -27.48
C THR A 37 3.14 42.41 -26.82
N SER A 38 4.16 42.56 -25.96
CA SER A 38 4.61 41.50 -25.06
C SER A 38 3.50 41.13 -24.08
N ALA A 39 2.61 40.25 -24.49
CA ALA A 39 1.83 39.44 -23.56
C ALA A 39 2.79 38.40 -22.98
N SER A 40 3.31 38.69 -21.79
CA SER A 40 4.04 37.73 -20.97
C SER A 40 3.10 36.56 -20.67
N VAL A 41 3.22 35.47 -21.44
CA VAL A 41 2.55 34.22 -21.14
C VAL A 41 3.31 33.64 -19.95
N ALA A 42 2.79 33.92 -18.76
CA ALA A 42 3.24 33.28 -17.54
C ALA A 42 3.11 31.76 -17.75
N THR A 43 4.24 31.09 -17.82
CA THR A 43 4.31 29.64 -17.78
C THR A 43 3.83 29.24 -16.40
N THR A 44 2.53 28.91 -16.27
CA THR A 44 2.02 28.26 -15.07
C THR A 44 2.77 26.94 -14.95
N SER A 45 3.75 26.91 -14.05
CA SER A 45 4.33 25.65 -13.60
C SER A 45 3.16 24.76 -13.18
N PRO A 46 3.11 23.49 -13.62
CA PRO A 46 2.11 22.57 -13.11
C PRO A 46 2.23 22.58 -11.59
N SER A 47 1.16 23.03 -10.92
CA SER A 47 1.05 22.89 -9.48
C SER A 47 1.30 21.43 -9.17
N ALA A 48 2.31 21.14 -8.37
CA ALA A 48 2.56 19.79 -7.89
C ALA A 48 1.23 19.24 -7.38
N ALA A 49 0.85 18.04 -7.85
CA ALA A 49 -0.31 17.36 -7.33
C ALA A 49 -0.18 17.31 -5.80
N PRO A 50 -1.26 17.57 -5.04
CA PRO A 50 -1.21 17.45 -3.59
C PRO A 50 -0.59 16.10 -3.22
N ALA A 51 0.36 16.10 -2.29
CA ALA A 51 0.87 14.85 -1.76
C ALA A 51 -0.31 14.03 -1.21
N PRO A 52 -0.31 12.69 -1.34
CA PRO A 52 -1.38 11.85 -0.81
C PRO A 52 -1.66 12.20 0.65
N ALA A 53 -2.93 12.41 0.99
CA ALA A 53 -3.31 12.74 2.35
C ALA A 53 -3.09 11.53 3.26
N VAL A 54 -2.12 11.64 4.18
CA VAL A 54 -1.89 10.63 5.22
C VAL A 54 -2.59 11.08 6.50
N VAL A 55 -3.48 10.25 7.01
CA VAL A 55 -4.28 10.54 8.21
C VAL A 55 -3.77 9.69 9.38
N PRO A 56 -3.30 10.30 10.48
CA PRO A 56 -2.92 9.53 11.67
C PRO A 56 -4.17 8.91 12.31
N LEU A 57 -4.17 7.59 12.46
CA LEU A 57 -5.22 6.85 13.15
C LEU A 57 -4.85 6.62 14.61
N ALA A 58 -3.60 6.21 14.86
CA ALA A 58 -3.08 6.02 16.20
C ALA A 58 -1.61 6.44 16.31
N VAL A 59 -1.24 7.01 17.46
CA VAL A 59 0.16 7.35 17.79
C VAL A 59 0.42 7.03 19.26
N VAL A 60 1.19 6.00 19.52
CA VAL A 60 1.43 5.43 20.84
C VAL A 60 2.91 5.56 21.20
N PRO A 61 3.26 6.33 22.24
CA PRO A 61 4.60 6.28 22.82
C PRO A 61 4.89 4.88 23.36
N GLY A 62 6.06 4.33 23.04
CA GLY A 62 6.49 3.05 23.58
C GLY A 62 7.05 3.16 24.99
N ALA A 63 7.28 2.00 25.61
CA ALA A 63 7.85 1.93 26.96
C ALA A 63 9.35 2.32 27.02
N GLY A 64 10.08 2.20 25.91
CA GLY A 64 11.42 2.75 25.75
C GLY A 64 11.36 4.26 25.48
N ALA A 65 12.36 5.01 25.93
CA ALA A 65 12.35 6.48 25.88
C ALA A 65 12.15 7.08 24.47
N ASP A 66 12.47 6.32 23.42
CA ASP A 66 12.42 6.74 22.01
C ASP A 66 11.54 5.83 21.13
N ASP A 67 10.84 4.87 21.73
CA ASP A 67 9.94 3.97 20.99
C ASP A 67 8.64 4.70 20.64
N LEU A 68 8.15 4.49 19.42
CA LEU A 68 6.93 5.10 18.89
C LEU A 68 6.27 4.12 17.94
N LEU A 69 5.02 3.78 18.22
CA LEU A 69 4.15 3.05 17.30
C LEU A 69 3.16 4.04 16.68
N SER A 70 3.10 4.10 15.36
CA SER A 70 2.13 4.90 14.63
C SER A 70 1.38 4.07 13.62
N VAL A 71 0.07 4.27 13.55
CA VAL A 71 -0.83 3.69 12.55
C VAL A 71 -1.42 4.84 11.74
N THR A 72 -1.23 4.81 10.43
CA THR A 72 -1.71 5.87 9.53
C THR A 72 -2.46 5.29 8.37
N ARG A 73 -3.54 5.96 7.97
CA ARG A 73 -4.30 5.68 6.76
C ARG A 73 -3.74 6.52 5.60
N GLY A 74 -3.53 5.90 4.44
CA GLY A 74 -3.29 6.63 3.20
C GLY A 74 -4.56 6.90 2.39
N GLU A 75 -4.39 7.34 1.15
CA GLU A 75 -5.51 7.68 0.28
C GLU A 75 -6.24 6.43 -0.25
N VAL A 76 -7.57 6.49 -0.28
CA VAL A 76 -8.42 5.46 -0.89
C VAL A 76 -8.12 5.38 -2.38
N GLN A 77 -7.92 4.17 -2.88
CA GLN A 77 -7.73 3.90 -4.30
C GLN A 77 -8.92 3.10 -4.82
N VAL A 78 -9.39 3.45 -6.01
CA VAL A 78 -10.66 2.95 -6.57
C VAL A 78 -10.42 2.47 -7.99
N GLY A 79 -10.83 1.24 -8.31
CA GLY A 79 -10.74 0.66 -9.64
C GLY A 79 -9.34 0.16 -10.02
N PHE A 80 -8.52 -0.19 -9.03
CA PHE A 80 -7.17 -0.72 -9.22
C PHE A 80 -6.89 -1.84 -8.23
N ALA A 81 -6.02 -2.77 -8.63
CA ALA A 81 -5.40 -3.72 -7.72
C ALA A 81 -4.54 -3.01 -6.65
N PRO A 82 -4.54 -3.49 -5.39
CA PRO A 82 -3.51 -3.09 -4.43
C PRO A 82 -2.13 -3.46 -5.01
N PRO A 83 -1.07 -2.67 -4.74
CA PRO A 83 0.28 -2.90 -5.25
C PRO A 83 0.99 -4.00 -4.44
N LEU A 84 0.33 -5.16 -4.30
CA LEU A 84 0.85 -6.37 -3.69
C LEU A 84 1.54 -7.20 -4.76
N THR A 85 2.72 -7.71 -4.44
CA THR A 85 3.40 -8.69 -5.32
C THR A 85 2.51 -9.92 -5.51
N ASP A 86 2.42 -10.48 -6.71
CA ASP A 86 1.61 -11.69 -7.01
C ASP A 86 0.08 -11.56 -6.86
N TRP A 87 -0.45 -10.35 -6.68
CA TRP A 87 -1.86 -10.02 -6.97
C TRP A 87 -2.05 -9.86 -8.49
N PRO A 88 -3.16 -10.24 -9.16
CA PRO A 88 -4.46 -10.83 -8.75
C PRO A 88 -4.65 -12.32 -9.09
N GLU A 89 -3.67 -12.96 -9.73
CA GLU A 89 -3.80 -14.34 -10.27
C GLU A 89 -4.41 -15.35 -9.29
N PRO A 90 -4.01 -15.38 -8.00
CA PRO A 90 -4.58 -16.35 -7.07
C PRO A 90 -5.97 -15.97 -6.55
N CYS A 91 -6.36 -14.69 -6.65
CA CYS A 91 -7.62 -14.17 -6.09
C CYS A 91 -8.79 -14.20 -7.09
N GLN A 92 -8.53 -14.31 -8.39
CA GLN A 92 -9.57 -14.31 -9.45
C GLN A 92 -10.58 -13.16 -9.33
N VAL A 93 -10.11 -11.98 -8.93
CA VAL A 93 -10.94 -10.78 -8.75
C VAL A 93 -10.86 -9.85 -9.96
N ASP A 94 -11.92 -9.06 -10.17
CA ASP A 94 -11.91 -7.96 -11.13
C ASP A 94 -11.30 -6.72 -10.48
N ASP A 95 -10.07 -6.38 -10.85
CA ASP A 95 -9.34 -5.22 -10.31
C ASP A 95 -10.12 -3.90 -10.49
N ALA A 96 -10.91 -3.78 -11.56
CA ALA A 96 -11.72 -2.59 -11.82
C ALA A 96 -12.90 -2.46 -10.86
N ALA A 97 -13.28 -3.55 -10.17
CA ALA A 97 -14.34 -3.59 -9.18
C ALA A 97 -13.83 -3.35 -7.74
N LEU A 98 -12.50 -3.23 -7.55
CA LEU A 98 -11.90 -3.11 -6.23
C LEU A 98 -11.81 -1.66 -5.74
N GLU A 99 -11.88 -1.52 -4.42
CA GLU A 99 -11.43 -0.34 -3.69
C GLU A 99 -10.48 -0.78 -2.57
N TYR A 100 -9.41 -0.04 -2.32
CA TYR A 100 -8.52 -0.35 -1.20
C TYR A 100 -8.00 0.87 -0.47
N VAL A 101 -7.64 0.66 0.79
CA VAL A 101 -7.06 1.66 1.68
C VAL A 101 -5.75 1.15 2.27
N PRO A 102 -4.62 1.82 2.02
CA PRO A 102 -3.35 1.45 2.64
C PRO A 102 -3.33 1.91 4.11
N ILE A 103 -3.00 0.98 5.01
CA ILE A 103 -2.76 1.22 6.43
C ILE A 103 -1.29 0.97 6.71
N THR A 104 -0.55 2.03 6.98
CA THR A 104 0.86 1.92 7.35
C THR A 104 0.99 1.81 8.85
N ILE A 105 1.65 0.74 9.30
CA ILE A 105 2.07 0.55 10.68
C ILE A 105 3.57 0.81 10.72
N ARG A 106 3.98 1.72 11.59
CA ARG A 106 5.39 2.03 11.80
C ARG A 106 5.75 1.96 13.27
N PHE A 107 6.86 1.29 13.56
CA PHE A 107 7.48 1.22 14.87
C PHE A 107 8.90 1.79 14.79
N SER A 108 9.29 2.66 15.72
CA SER A 108 10.66 3.22 15.72
C SER A 108 11.71 2.31 16.37
N GLY A 109 11.30 1.24 17.03
CA GLY A 109 12.20 0.18 17.50
C GLY A 109 12.63 -0.77 16.39
N ASP A 110 13.38 -1.82 16.76
CA ASP A 110 14.08 -2.67 15.78
C ASP A 110 13.15 -3.54 14.91
N GLU A 111 12.23 -4.29 15.52
CA GLU A 111 11.32 -5.20 14.81
C GLU A 111 9.99 -5.34 15.55
N LEU A 112 8.89 -5.35 14.80
CA LEU A 112 7.54 -5.48 15.32
C LEU A 112 6.76 -6.51 14.51
N ALA A 113 6.16 -7.48 15.19
CA ALA A 113 5.13 -8.34 14.59
C ALA A 113 3.81 -8.12 15.32
N GLY A 114 2.71 -8.44 14.64
CA GLY A 114 1.37 -8.31 15.19
C GLY A 114 0.32 -8.79 14.23
N ARG A 115 -0.92 -8.41 14.50
CA ARG A 115 -2.07 -8.69 13.65
C ARG A 115 -2.88 -7.43 13.44
N LEU A 116 -3.42 -7.28 12.24
CA LEU A 116 -4.44 -6.29 11.93
C LEU A 116 -5.74 -7.03 11.61
N THR A 117 -6.84 -6.57 12.19
CA THR A 117 -8.20 -7.04 11.92
C THR A 117 -9.06 -5.86 11.52
N VAL A 118 -9.87 -6.03 10.49
CA VAL A 118 -10.93 -5.10 10.08
C VAL A 118 -12.27 -5.67 10.54
N THR A 119 -13.07 -4.81 11.16
CA THR A 119 -14.43 -5.16 11.62
C THR A 119 -15.43 -4.21 11.00
N ILE A 120 -16.54 -4.76 10.50
CA ILE A 120 -17.71 -3.98 10.09
C ILE A 120 -18.50 -3.56 11.33
N THR A 121 -19.13 -2.39 11.27
CA THR A 121 -19.96 -1.87 12.37
C THR A 121 -21.43 -1.94 12.04
N ALA A 122 -22.30 -1.61 13.01
CA ALA A 122 -23.73 -1.50 12.76
C ALA A 122 -24.09 -0.38 11.75
N ALA A 123 -23.14 0.53 11.46
CA ALA A 123 -23.31 1.56 10.44
C ALA A 123 -22.93 1.07 9.03
N THR A 124 -22.26 -0.08 8.90
CA THR A 124 -21.85 -0.62 7.61
C THR A 124 -23.07 -1.06 6.79
N PRO A 125 -23.20 -0.59 5.53
CA PRO A 125 -24.25 -1.04 4.63
C PRO A 125 -24.26 -2.57 4.45
N ALA A 126 -25.46 -3.17 4.42
CA ALA A 126 -25.61 -4.62 4.31
C ALA A 126 -25.30 -5.18 2.92
N ASP A 127 -25.19 -4.32 1.90
CA ASP A 127 -24.88 -4.66 0.52
C ASP A 127 -23.38 -4.64 0.21
N VAL A 128 -22.54 -4.63 1.24
CA VAL A 128 -21.09 -4.65 1.08
C VAL A 128 -20.60 -6.03 0.62
N GLY A 129 -19.71 -6.03 -0.37
CA GLY A 129 -18.99 -7.23 -0.79
C GLY A 129 -17.96 -7.71 0.24
N PRO A 130 -17.17 -8.75 -0.08
CA PRO A 130 -16.08 -9.20 0.78
C PRO A 130 -15.09 -8.09 1.14
N ILE A 131 -14.62 -8.09 2.39
CA ILE A 131 -13.60 -7.16 2.90
C ILE A 131 -12.42 -7.99 3.41
N GLY A 132 -11.23 -7.71 2.89
CA GLY A 132 -10.00 -8.42 3.22
C GLY A 132 -8.91 -7.50 3.73
N VAL A 133 -7.97 -8.07 4.48
CA VAL A 133 -6.73 -7.43 4.90
C VAL A 133 -5.57 -8.23 4.33
N PHE A 134 -4.62 -7.54 3.70
CA PHE A 134 -3.45 -8.18 3.08
C PHE A 134 -2.19 -7.35 3.33
N PHE A 135 -1.11 -7.98 3.75
CA PHE A 135 0.21 -7.34 3.84
C PHE A 135 1.10 -7.68 2.64
N ASP A 136 1.93 -6.73 2.20
CA ASP A 136 2.83 -6.87 1.03
C ASP A 136 3.96 -7.92 1.22
N ASP A 137 4.17 -8.36 2.46
CA ASP A 137 5.17 -9.35 2.86
C ASP A 137 4.55 -10.71 3.23
N ALA A 138 3.33 -10.99 2.76
CA ALA A 138 2.67 -12.27 3.00
C ALA A 138 3.55 -13.45 2.55
N THR A 139 3.69 -14.45 3.42
CA THR A 139 4.51 -15.64 3.15
C THR A 139 3.78 -16.65 2.25
N ASP A 140 2.45 -16.64 2.29
CA ASP A 140 1.59 -17.50 1.50
C ASP A 140 0.92 -16.71 0.37
N PRO A 141 0.57 -17.35 -0.76
CA PRO A 141 -0.17 -16.69 -1.82
C PRO A 141 -1.52 -16.18 -1.30
N TYR A 142 -1.94 -15.01 -1.77
CA TYR A 142 -3.21 -14.40 -1.39
C TYR A 142 -4.41 -15.28 -1.80
N CYS A 143 -5.52 -15.13 -1.08
CA CYS A 143 -6.82 -15.72 -1.43
C CYS A 143 -6.86 -17.25 -1.57
N GLN A 144 -5.89 -18.00 -1.02
CA GLN A 144 -5.89 -19.46 -1.06
C GLN A 144 -6.80 -20.12 0.01
N GLY A 145 -7.26 -19.33 0.99
CA GLY A 145 -8.07 -19.78 2.11
C GLY A 145 -9.58 -19.59 1.91
N ASP A 146 -10.35 -20.10 2.87
CA ASP A 146 -11.78 -19.80 3.04
C ASP A 146 -11.97 -19.09 4.39
N PRO A 147 -12.42 -17.81 4.42
CA PRO A 147 -12.78 -16.98 3.26
C PRO A 147 -11.57 -16.53 2.44
N ALA A 148 -11.77 -16.32 1.14
CA ALA A 148 -10.72 -15.81 0.24
C ALA A 148 -10.24 -14.39 0.63
N PHE A 149 -11.12 -13.61 1.24
CA PHE A 149 -10.85 -12.28 1.80
C PHE A 149 -10.91 -12.37 3.32
N PRO A 150 -9.80 -12.80 3.98
CA PRO A 150 -9.77 -12.84 5.44
C PRO A 150 -9.82 -11.41 5.97
N SER A 151 -10.69 -11.17 6.94
CA SER A 151 -10.81 -9.85 7.60
C SER A 151 -9.65 -9.54 8.54
N SER A 152 -8.66 -10.44 8.64
CA SER A 152 -7.49 -10.26 9.48
C SER A 152 -6.27 -10.93 8.88
N ASP A 153 -5.12 -10.31 9.08
CA ASP A 153 -3.83 -10.84 8.65
C ASP A 153 -2.73 -10.46 9.66
N THR A 154 -1.66 -11.24 9.68
CA THR A 154 -0.49 -11.03 10.54
C THR A 154 0.64 -10.38 9.76
N PHE A 155 1.41 -9.53 10.43
CA PHE A 155 2.55 -8.86 9.83
C PHE A 155 3.81 -9.07 10.62
N TRP A 156 4.94 -8.88 9.95
CA TRP A 156 6.24 -8.77 10.58
C TRP A 156 7.05 -7.65 9.93
N SER A 157 7.08 -6.51 10.58
CA SER A 157 7.94 -5.40 10.19
C SER A 157 9.39 -5.66 10.64
N HIS A 158 10.22 -6.04 9.68
CA HIS A 158 11.67 -6.07 9.80
C HIS A 158 12.30 -5.18 8.72
N GLY A 159 13.34 -4.40 9.07
CA GLY A 159 13.93 -3.45 8.12
C GLY A 159 13.00 -2.31 7.70
N ASN A 160 13.32 -1.63 6.59
CA ASN A 160 12.55 -0.49 6.03
C ASN A 160 12.16 0.62 7.03
N GLY A 161 12.98 0.86 8.05
CA GLY A 161 12.69 1.84 9.10
C GLY A 161 11.50 1.47 10.00
N GLY A 162 11.28 0.15 10.19
CA GLY A 162 10.24 -0.41 11.06
C GLY A 162 8.84 -0.18 10.51
N ARG A 163 8.68 -0.20 9.19
CA ARG A 163 7.41 0.04 8.50
C ARG A 163 6.89 -1.23 7.84
N THR A 164 5.58 -1.46 7.96
CA THR A 164 4.82 -2.38 7.10
C THR A 164 3.53 -1.70 6.62
N THR A 165 2.96 -2.17 5.52
CA THR A 165 1.70 -1.65 4.96
C THR A 165 0.73 -2.79 4.76
N ALA A 166 -0.43 -2.69 5.41
CA ALA A 166 -1.60 -3.49 5.09
C ALA A 166 -2.43 -2.77 4.01
N TYR A 167 -3.14 -3.54 3.21
CA TYR A 167 -4.20 -3.04 2.33
C TYR A 167 -5.52 -3.62 2.79
N VAL A 168 -6.44 -2.74 3.20
CA VAL A 168 -7.83 -3.11 3.43
C VAL A 168 -8.53 -3.04 2.09
N VAL A 169 -8.97 -4.17 1.55
CA VAL A 169 -9.51 -4.30 0.19
C VAL A 169 -10.99 -4.65 0.27
N LEU A 170 -11.81 -3.87 -0.43
CA LEU A 170 -13.23 -4.10 -0.63
C LEU A 170 -13.43 -4.65 -2.04
N GLN A 171 -14.00 -5.85 -2.12
CA GLN A 171 -14.44 -6.43 -3.39
C GLN A 171 -15.82 -5.89 -3.79
N ASP A 172 -16.05 -5.75 -5.10
CA ASP A 172 -17.30 -5.25 -5.69
C ASP A 172 -17.72 -3.84 -5.20
N ALA A 173 -16.75 -3.04 -4.73
CA ALA A 173 -16.99 -1.68 -4.30
C ALA A 173 -17.26 -0.74 -5.49
N VAL A 174 -16.66 -1.04 -6.64
CA VAL A 174 -16.75 -0.20 -7.83
C VAL A 174 -17.63 -0.87 -8.88
N GLY A 175 -18.63 -0.13 -9.35
CA GLY A 175 -19.53 -0.62 -10.36
C GLY A 175 -20.39 0.48 -10.96
N PRO A 176 -21.36 0.15 -11.83
CA PRO A 176 -22.22 1.14 -12.47
C PRO A 176 -23.01 2.02 -11.49
N ALA A 177 -23.38 1.47 -10.32
CA ALA A 177 -24.09 2.19 -9.26
C ALA A 177 -23.15 3.02 -8.38
N THR A 178 -21.89 2.60 -8.24
CA THR A 178 -20.88 3.17 -7.33
C THR A 178 -19.55 3.41 -8.06
N PRO A 179 -19.52 4.23 -9.12
CA PRO A 179 -18.31 4.39 -9.93
C PRO A 179 -17.18 5.14 -9.18
N GLN A 180 -17.47 5.77 -8.05
CA GLN A 180 -16.50 6.40 -7.16
C GLN A 180 -16.08 5.52 -5.98
N GLY A 181 -16.49 4.25 -5.96
CA GLY A 181 -16.33 3.35 -4.82
C GLY A 181 -17.41 3.53 -3.75
N ARG A 182 -17.11 3.03 -2.55
CA ARG A 182 -17.94 2.93 -1.35
C ARG A 182 -17.29 3.64 -0.15
N PRO A 183 -17.15 4.98 -0.20
CA PRO A 183 -16.65 5.74 0.95
C PRO A 183 -17.55 5.60 2.19
N ASP A 184 -18.83 5.30 1.99
CA ASP A 184 -19.80 4.96 3.05
C ASP A 184 -19.43 3.66 3.77
N VAL A 185 -18.89 2.67 3.05
CA VAL A 185 -18.39 1.44 3.66
C VAL A 185 -17.08 1.73 4.40
N VAL A 186 -16.07 2.33 3.74
CA VAL A 186 -14.76 2.58 4.36
C VAL A 186 -14.90 3.34 5.68
N SER A 187 -15.67 4.44 5.68
CA SER A 187 -15.91 5.29 6.86
C SER A 187 -16.67 4.60 8.00
N SER A 188 -17.28 3.43 7.73
CA SER A 188 -17.99 2.63 8.71
C SER A 188 -17.14 1.50 9.32
N LEU A 189 -15.92 1.29 8.83
CA LEU A 189 -15.04 0.22 9.30
C LEU A 189 -14.27 0.65 10.56
N GLU A 190 -13.91 -0.35 11.36
CA GLU A 190 -12.97 -0.21 12.47
C GLU A 190 -11.77 -1.13 12.23
N ILE A 191 -10.57 -0.66 12.58
CA ILE A 191 -9.37 -1.49 12.62
C ILE A 191 -8.98 -1.79 14.06
N ARG A 192 -8.62 -3.05 14.31
CA ARG A 192 -7.94 -3.51 15.52
C ARG A 192 -6.52 -3.90 15.17
N VAL A 193 -5.54 -3.38 15.91
CA VAL A 193 -4.15 -3.84 15.85
C VAL A 193 -3.80 -4.45 17.20
N ASP A 194 -3.50 -5.75 17.21
CA ASP A 194 -3.28 -6.54 18.42
C ASP A 194 -2.16 -7.58 18.25
N ASP A 195 -1.99 -8.45 19.25
CA ASP A 195 -0.93 -9.48 19.31
C ASP A 195 0.47 -8.92 19.05
N LEU A 196 0.70 -7.66 19.47
CA LEU A 196 1.93 -6.93 19.21
C LEU A 196 3.10 -7.53 19.99
N ARG A 197 4.21 -7.80 19.30
CA ARG A 197 5.39 -8.45 19.87
C ARG A 197 6.68 -7.90 19.26
N ARG A 198 7.68 -7.70 20.11
CA ARG A 198 9.03 -7.28 19.71
C ARG A 198 9.83 -8.52 19.32
N HIS A 199 10.02 -8.72 18.02
CA HIS A 199 10.68 -9.91 17.52
C HIS A 199 12.16 -9.97 17.94
N ALA A 200 12.88 -8.85 17.82
CA ALA A 200 14.27 -8.70 18.25
C ALA A 200 14.52 -8.97 19.75
N SER A 201 13.46 -9.03 20.57
CA SER A 201 13.51 -9.32 22.01
C SER A 201 12.98 -10.73 22.35
N GLY A 202 13.04 -11.67 21.40
CA GLY A 202 12.55 -13.03 21.59
C GLY A 202 11.03 -13.14 21.63
N ASP A 203 10.35 -12.37 20.78
CA ASP A 203 8.88 -12.31 20.67
C ASP A 203 8.16 -11.89 21.96
N ALA A 204 8.80 -11.04 22.76
CA ALA A 204 8.19 -10.48 23.96
C ALA A 204 6.96 -9.62 23.60
N PRO A 205 5.81 -9.77 24.28
CA PRO A 205 4.65 -8.92 24.08
C PRO A 205 4.99 -7.43 24.25
N LEU A 206 4.50 -6.60 23.34
CA LEU A 206 4.63 -5.15 23.41
C LEU A 206 3.50 -4.59 24.27
N ARG A 207 3.84 -4.03 25.43
CA ARG A 207 2.89 -3.26 26.25
C ARG A 207 2.71 -1.87 25.69
N LEU A 208 1.46 -1.48 25.47
CA LEU A 208 1.12 -0.15 24.98
C LEU A 208 0.94 0.83 26.14
N THR A 209 1.13 2.11 25.84
CA THR A 209 0.71 3.20 26.72
C THR A 209 -0.44 3.95 26.09
N ALA A 210 -1.01 4.94 26.81
CA ALA A 210 -2.10 5.74 26.29
C ALA A 210 -1.70 6.43 24.96
N PRO A 211 -2.47 6.24 23.87
CA PRO A 211 -2.22 6.91 22.60
C PRO A 211 -2.39 8.43 22.72
N THR A 212 -1.58 9.17 21.97
CA THR A 212 -1.74 10.63 21.78
C THR A 212 -2.75 10.96 20.67
N VAL A 213 -2.98 10.01 19.76
CA VAL A 213 -4.02 9.99 18.72
C VAL A 213 -4.64 8.60 18.73
N GLY A 214 -5.95 8.50 18.50
CA GLY A 214 -6.68 7.24 18.53
C GLY A 214 -7.02 6.78 19.96
N ALA A 215 -7.31 5.49 20.12
CA ALA A 215 -7.65 4.88 21.40
C ALA A 215 -7.14 3.44 21.48
N LEU A 216 -6.95 2.96 22.70
CA LEU A 216 -6.80 1.53 22.97
C LEU A 216 -8.17 0.86 22.94
N CYS A 217 -8.19 -0.45 22.70
CA CYS A 217 -9.40 -1.23 22.76
C CYS A 217 -9.95 -1.28 24.20
N PRO A 218 -11.28 -1.21 24.39
CA PRO A 218 -11.88 -1.22 25.74
C PRO A 218 -11.75 -2.58 26.46
N ASP A 219 -11.53 -3.65 25.70
CA ASP A 219 -11.38 -5.03 26.17
C ASP A 219 -9.92 -5.49 26.29
N ASP A 220 -8.96 -4.71 25.77
CA ASP A 220 -7.55 -5.08 25.68
C ASP A 220 -6.67 -3.82 25.67
N ASP A 221 -5.91 -3.62 26.76
CA ASP A 221 -5.05 -2.45 26.94
C ASP A 221 -3.74 -2.51 26.12
N ASP A 222 -3.47 -3.64 25.46
CA ASP A 222 -2.35 -3.80 24.53
C ASP A 222 -2.78 -3.78 23.05
N ALA A 223 -4.05 -3.49 22.77
CA ALA A 223 -4.57 -3.38 21.42
C ALA A 223 -5.04 -1.96 21.08
N ILE A 224 -4.91 -1.58 19.81
CA ILE A 224 -5.39 -0.30 19.26
C ILE A 224 -6.69 -0.57 18.50
N CYS A 225 -7.76 0.14 18.86
CA CYS A 225 -9.05 0.08 18.15
C CYS A 225 -9.42 1.49 17.69
N VAL A 226 -9.47 1.69 16.37
CA VAL A 226 -9.72 3.02 15.78
C VAL A 226 -10.62 2.92 14.54
N PRO A 227 -11.56 3.87 14.36
CA PRO A 227 -12.35 3.93 13.15
C PRO A 227 -11.46 4.24 11.94
N LEU A 228 -11.92 3.84 10.76
CA LEU A 228 -11.28 4.14 9.49
C LEU A 228 -12.06 5.27 8.78
N PRO A 229 -11.84 6.55 9.13
CA PRO A 229 -12.60 7.68 8.57
C PRO A 229 -12.35 7.87 7.08
#